data_AF-A0A4U1CUN9-F1
#
_entry.id   AF-A0A4U1CUN9-F1
#
_cell.length_a   1.000
_cell.length_b   1.000
_cell.length_c   1.000
_cell.angle_alpha   90.00
_cell.angle_beta   90.00
_cell.angle_gamma   90.00
#
_symmetry.space_group_name_H-M   'P 1'
#
loop_
_entity.id
_entity.type
_entity.pdbx_description
1 polymer ?
#
loop_
_entity_poly.entity_id
_entity_poly.type
_entity_poly.pdbx_seq_one_letter_code
_entity_poly.pdbx_strand_id
1 'polypeptide(L)'
;MKNLKFIIATLLLATGISSFIYWFTITAKDISFDAMKAEYATAFPSFLQNTVLHTFVIILILVTAGVLYLQSRMQNKFKIAATGGMILSFLLAFWQLFSLM
;
A
#
# COMPACT_ATOMS: atom_id res chain seq x y z
N MET A 1 -3.19 3.27 23.52
CA MET A 1 -2.92 2.19 22.55
C MET A 1 -4.00 2.00 21.47
N LYS A 2 -5.29 2.11 21.77
CA LYS A 2 -6.37 1.82 20.81
C LYS A 2 -6.44 2.80 19.62
N ASN A 3 -6.39 4.11 19.89
CA ASN A 3 -6.31 5.13 18.84
C ASN A 3 -4.97 5.04 18.07
N LEU A 4 -3.90 4.62 18.74
CA LEU A 4 -2.57 4.45 18.13
C LEU A 4 -2.60 3.39 17.01
N LYS A 5 -3.32 2.27 17.19
CA LYS A 5 -3.48 1.26 16.13
C LYS A 5 -4.14 1.81 14.88
N PHE A 6 -5.21 2.60 15.05
CA PHE A 6 -5.91 3.25 13.94
C PHE A 6 -5.03 4.28 13.23
N ILE A 7 -4.26 5.08 13.99
CA ILE A 7 -3.30 6.05 13.43
C ILE A 7 -2.22 5.32 12.63
N ILE A 8 -1.59 4.28 13.20
CA ILE A 8 -0.57 3.49 12.50
C ILE A 8 -1.16 2.85 11.24
N ALA A 9 -2.35 2.25 11.32
CA ALA A 9 -3.02 1.68 10.15
C ALA A 9 -3.23 2.72 9.04
N THR A 10 -3.56 3.95 9.42
CA THR A 10 -3.78 5.06 8.48
C THR A 10 -2.48 5.53 7.83
N LEU A 11 -1.39 5.60 8.58
CA LEU A 11 -0.06 5.91 8.03
C LEU A 11 0.44 4.83 7.07
N LEU A 12 0.24 3.55 7.42
CA LEU A 12 0.59 2.43 6.55
C LEU A 12 -0.25 2.41 5.27
N LEU A 13 -1.56 2.63 5.38
CA LEU A 13 -2.44 2.74 4.21
C LEU A 13 -2.06 3.94 3.33
N ALA A 14 -1.76 5.10 3.93
CA ALA A 14 -1.28 6.27 3.19
C ALA A 14 0.00 5.97 2.41
N THR A 15 0.94 5.21 3.00
CA THR A 15 2.17 4.78 2.31
C THR A 15 1.85 3.93 1.07
N GLY A 16 0.94 2.96 1.21
CA GLY A 16 0.50 2.13 0.09
C GLY A 16 -0.23 2.94 -1.00
N ILE A 17 -1.07 3.89 -0.62
CA ILE A 17 -1.75 4.80 -1.55
C ILE A 17 -0.75 5.70 -2.28
N SER A 18 0.25 6.26 -1.60
CA SER A 18 1.29 7.09 -2.23
C SER A 18 2.08 6.30 -3.28
N SER A 19 2.47 5.06 -2.95
CA SER A 19 3.10 4.14 -3.90
C SER A 19 2.22 3.89 -5.14
N PHE A 20 0.91 3.71 -4.93
CA PHE A 20 -0.07 3.51 -6.00
C PHE A 20 -0.26 4.73 -6.90
N ILE A 21 -0.36 5.92 -6.30
CA ILE A 21 -0.47 7.18 -7.03
C ILE A 21 0.78 7.35 -7.89
N TYR A 22 1.96 7.13 -7.32
CA TYR A 22 3.22 7.26 -8.06
C TYR A 22 3.29 6.30 -9.26
N TRP A 23 2.86 5.04 -9.08
CA TRP A 23 2.74 4.10 -10.19
C TRP A 23 1.89 4.63 -11.33
N PHE A 24 0.69 5.13 -11.00
CA PHE A 24 -0.21 5.65 -12.03
C PHE A 24 0.39 6.85 -12.78
N THR A 25 1.14 7.71 -12.10
CA THR A 25 1.85 8.82 -12.77
C THR A 25 2.88 8.34 -13.78
N ILE A 26 3.51 7.19 -13.54
CA ILE A 26 4.48 6.57 -14.47
C ILE A 26 3.74 5.86 -15.61
N THR A 27 2.65 5.13 -15.32
CA THR A 27 1.87 4.46 -16.37
C THR A 27 1.20 5.42 -17.34
N ALA A 28 1.01 6.69 -16.95
CA ALA A 28 0.50 7.74 -17.82
C ALA A 28 1.55 8.22 -18.85
N LYS A 29 2.81 7.82 -18.72
CA LYS A 29 3.88 8.15 -19.66
C LYS A 29 3.88 7.17 -20.83
N ASP A 30 4.11 7.69 -22.03
CA ASP A 30 4.27 6.87 -23.25
C ASP A 30 5.69 6.28 -23.32
N ILE A 31 6.00 5.37 -22.40
CA ILE A 31 7.28 4.66 -22.31
C ILE A 31 7.05 3.15 -22.24
N SER A 32 8.07 2.36 -22.59
CA SER A 32 7.97 0.90 -22.47
C SER A 32 7.75 0.46 -21.01
N PHE A 33 7.10 -0.69 -20.82
CA PHE A 33 6.85 -1.26 -19.50
C PHE A 33 8.13 -1.50 -18.67
N ASP A 34 9.23 -1.91 -19.31
CA ASP A 34 10.52 -2.07 -18.62
C ASP A 34 11.10 -0.72 -18.15
N ALA A 35 10.93 0.34 -18.95
CA ALA A 35 11.28 1.69 -18.55
C ALA A 35 10.41 2.20 -17.39
N MET A 36 9.10 1.87 -17.38
CA MET A 36 8.21 2.20 -16.25
C MET A 36 8.69 1.57 -14.94
N LYS A 37 9.02 0.27 -14.96
CA LYS A 37 9.53 -0.44 -13.76
C LYS A 37 10.85 0.15 -13.27
N ALA A 38 11.77 0.46 -14.18
CA ALA A 38 13.05 1.06 -13.85
C ALA A 38 12.86 2.45 -13.22
N GLU A 39 12.02 3.29 -13.82
CA GLU A 39 11.72 4.62 -13.27
C GLU A 39 11.06 4.52 -11.89
N TYR A 40 10.07 3.63 -11.75
CA TYR A 40 9.39 3.40 -10.49
C TYR A 40 10.37 2.98 -9.38
N ALA A 41 11.31 2.09 -9.69
CA ALA A 41 12.34 1.64 -8.74
C ALA A 41 13.25 2.78 -8.26
N THR A 42 13.46 3.84 -9.05
CA THR A 42 14.33 4.97 -8.65
C THR A 42 13.81 5.75 -7.45
N ALA A 43 12.50 5.68 -7.16
CA ALA A 43 11.93 6.30 -5.97
C ALA A 43 12.30 5.57 -4.66
N PHE A 44 12.88 4.38 -4.76
CA PHE A 44 13.25 3.53 -3.64
C PHE A 44 14.76 3.50 -3.42
N PRO A 45 15.22 3.32 -2.17
CA PRO A 45 16.63 3.14 -1.89
C PRO A 45 17.16 1.88 -2.59
N SER A 46 18.46 1.85 -2.88
CA SER A 46 19.11 0.80 -3.70
C SER A 46 18.80 -0.64 -3.25
N PHE A 47 18.66 -0.89 -1.95
CA PHE A 47 18.32 -2.21 -1.41
C PHE A 47 16.86 -2.66 -1.66
N LEU A 48 15.98 -1.75 -2.10
CA LEU A 48 14.57 -1.99 -2.43
C LEU A 48 14.27 -1.83 -3.93
N GLN A 49 15.27 -1.65 -4.78
CA GLN A 49 15.06 -1.47 -6.23
C GLN A 49 14.67 -2.77 -6.95
N ASN A 50 14.79 -3.93 -6.29
CA ASN A 50 14.26 -5.18 -6.80
C ASN A 50 12.73 -5.15 -6.74
N THR A 51 12.09 -5.25 -7.91
CA THR A 51 10.64 -5.04 -8.03
C THR A 51 9.83 -6.06 -7.24
N VAL A 52 10.23 -7.33 -7.24
CA VAL A 52 9.58 -8.39 -6.46
C VAL A 52 9.68 -8.12 -4.95
N LEU A 53 10.87 -7.74 -4.48
CA LEU A 53 11.09 -7.42 -3.06
C LEU A 53 10.26 -6.21 -2.63
N HIS A 54 10.25 -5.16 -3.44
CA HIS A 54 9.46 -3.96 -3.17
C HIS A 54 7.96 -4.27 -3.11
N THR A 55 7.43 -4.99 -4.11
CA THR A 55 6.02 -5.39 -4.14
C THR A 55 5.65 -6.21 -2.90
N PHE A 56 6.52 -7.14 -2.48
CA PHE A 56 6.34 -7.88 -1.25
C PHE A 56 6.28 -6.98 0.00
N VAL A 57 7.16 -5.97 0.09
CA VAL A 57 7.16 -5.01 1.21
C VAL A 57 5.88 -4.17 1.24
N ILE A 58 5.39 -3.70 0.10
CA ILE A 58 4.12 -2.96 0.03
C ILE A 58 2.93 -3.85 0.43
N ILE A 59 2.91 -5.12 0.00
CA ILE A 59 1.90 -6.10 0.43
C ILE A 59 1.94 -6.25 1.96
N LEU A 60 3.12 -6.42 2.56
CA LEU A 60 3.25 -6.53 4.01
C LEU A 60 2.74 -5.28 4.74
N ILE A 61 3.05 -4.08 4.23
CA ILE A 61 2.56 -2.80 4.77
C ILE A 61 1.03 -2.76 4.74
N LEU A 62 0.42 -3.09 3.59
CA LEU A 62 -1.02 -3.03 3.39
C LEU A 62 -1.76 -4.11 4.19
N VAL A 63 -1.25 -5.34 4.24
CA VAL A 63 -1.81 -6.41 5.08
C VAL A 63 -1.75 -6.03 6.55
N THR A 64 -0.62 -5.46 7.01
CA THR A 64 -0.49 -4.96 8.38
C THR A 64 -1.49 -3.85 8.68
N ALA A 65 -1.68 -2.90 7.75
CA ALA A 65 -2.72 -1.87 7.87
C ALA A 65 -4.12 -2.49 7.99
N GLY A 66 -4.45 -3.46 7.13
CA GLY A 66 -5.73 -4.17 7.15
C GLY A 66 -5.99 -4.89 8.48
N VAL A 67 -4.99 -5.58 9.03
CA VAL A 67 -5.09 -6.26 10.34
C VAL A 67 -5.26 -5.24 11.46
N LEU A 68 -4.54 -4.11 11.45
CA LEU A 68 -4.69 -3.08 12.48
C LEU A 68 -6.06 -2.38 12.41
N TYR A 69 -6.61 -2.17 11.21
CA TYR A 69 -7.98 -1.71 11.04
C TYR A 69 -9.00 -2.74 11.54
N LEU A 70 -8.80 -4.02 11.24
CA LEU A 70 -9.64 -5.11 11.75
C LEU A 70 -9.66 -5.11 13.30
N GLN A 71 -8.52 -4.92 13.96
CA GLN A 71 -8.47 -4.81 15.41
C GLN A 71 -9.13 -3.51 15.93
N SER A 72 -9.04 -2.42 15.18
CA SER A 72 -9.61 -1.13 15.54
C SER A 72 -11.14 -1.07 15.38
N ARG A 73 -11.71 -1.87 14.46
CA ARG A 73 -13.16 -1.92 14.19
C ARG A 73 -13.99 -2.42 15.37
N MET A 74 -13.38 -3.15 16.31
CA MET A 74 -14.05 -3.70 17.49
C MET A 74 -14.54 -2.60 18.45
N GLN A 75 -14.25 -1.33 18.15
CA GLN A 75 -14.71 -0.16 18.89
C GLN A 75 -15.75 0.61 18.05
N ASN A 76 -16.91 0.91 18.64
CA ASN A 76 -18.01 1.61 17.94
C ASN A 76 -17.57 2.95 17.32
N LYS A 77 -16.63 3.68 17.93
CA LYS A 77 -16.21 5.01 17.48
C LYS A 77 -15.55 5.02 16.09
N PHE A 78 -14.86 3.94 15.70
CA PHE A 78 -14.12 3.87 14.44
C PHE A 78 -14.64 2.78 13.51
N LYS A 79 -15.77 2.13 13.83
CA LYS A 79 -16.24 0.93 13.14
C LYS A 79 -16.36 1.12 11.62
N ILE A 80 -16.98 2.22 11.18
CA ILE A 80 -17.19 2.51 9.75
C ILE A 80 -15.85 2.79 9.06
N ALA A 81 -15.08 3.77 9.57
CA ALA A 81 -13.80 4.17 8.99
C ALA A 81 -12.79 3.01 8.96
N ALA A 82 -12.72 2.22 10.03
CA ALA A 82 -11.86 1.05 10.11
C ALA A 82 -12.29 -0.06 9.15
N THR A 83 -13.60 -0.26 8.94
CA THR A 83 -14.08 -1.22 7.94
C THR A 83 -13.69 -0.78 6.53
N GLY A 84 -13.86 0.50 6.21
CA GLY A 84 -13.43 1.06 4.92
C GLY A 84 -11.91 0.94 4.71
N GLY A 85 -11.11 1.35 5.69
CA GLY A 85 -9.65 1.24 5.64
C GLY A 85 -9.16 -0.20 5.52
N MET A 86 -9.81 -1.15 6.21
CA MET A 86 -9.51 -2.58 6.09
C MET A 86 -9.76 -3.11 4.68
N ILE A 87 -10.95 -2.84 4.12
CA ILE A 87 -11.31 -3.29 2.77
C ILE A 87 -10.35 -2.69 1.74
N LEU A 88 -10.09 -1.37 1.83
CA LEU A 88 -9.18 -0.69 0.92
C LEU A 88 -7.76 -1.25 1.00
N SER A 89 -7.27 -1.52 2.21
CA SER A 89 -5.93 -2.10 2.41
C SER A 89 -5.80 -3.48 1.75
N PHE A 90 -6.80 -4.36 1.92
CA PHE A 90 -6.77 -5.68 1.29
C PHE A 90 -6.98 -5.65 -0.21
N LEU A 91 -7.83 -4.76 -0.72
CA LEU A 91 -7.98 -4.56 -2.17
C LEU A 91 -6.69 -4.08 -2.82
N LEU A 92 -6.01 -3.11 -2.20
CA LEU A 92 -4.72 -2.63 -2.69
C LEU A 92 -3.64 -3.72 -2.57
N ALA A 93 -3.60 -4.48 -1.47
CA ALA A 93 -2.65 -5.60 -1.32
C ALA A 93 -2.88 -6.68 -2.38
N PHE A 94 -4.14 -7.00 -2.67
CA PHE A 94 -4.52 -7.94 -3.72
C PHE A 94 -4.13 -7.40 -5.09
N TRP A 95 -4.36 -6.12 -5.37
CA TRP A 95 -3.96 -5.49 -6.63
C TRP A 95 -2.46 -5.63 -6.89
N GLN A 96 -1.62 -5.47 -5.87
CA GLN A 96 -0.17 -5.62 -5.99
C GLN A 96 0.27 -7.01 -6.50
N LEU A 97 -0.56 -8.05 -6.34
CA LEU A 97 -0.28 -9.39 -6.89
C LEU A 97 -0.41 -9.44 -8.43
N PHE A 98 -1.26 -8.60 -9.01
CA PHE A 98 -1.53 -8.58 -10.45
C PHE A 98 -0.85 -7.43 -11.16
N SER A 99 -0.59 -6.33 -10.45
CA SER A 99 -0.13 -5.11 -11.10
C SER A 99 1.29 -5.19 -11.62
N LEU A 100 2.02 -6.25 -11.25
CA LEU A 100 3.42 -6.47 -11.64
C LEU A 100 4.17 -5.14 -11.77
N MET A 101 4.08 -4.36 -10.69
CA MET A 101 5.35 -3.98 -10.09
C MET A 101 6.08 -5.29 -9.82
#